data_AF-A0A935K2D5-F1
#
_entry.id   AF-A0A935K2D5-F1
#
_cell.length_a   1.000
_cell.length_b   1.000
_cell.length_c   1.000
_cell.angle_alpha   90.00
_cell.angle_beta   90.00
_cell.angle_gamma   90.00
#
_symmetry.space_group_name_H-M   'P 1'
#
loop_
_entity.id
_entity.type
_entity.pdbx_description
1 polymer ?
#
loop_
_entity_poly.entity_id
_entity_poly.type
_entity_poly.pdbx_seq_one_letter_code
_entity_poly.pdbx_strand_id
1 'polypeptide(L)'
;MQPKFSKEQLMRVRDQALMYQCACPAQVSILLAEVMSLFEYQEACLNQTDTDARVHTAIAQATELAYPIFEQCLTDVLLLEGWNMETLEMPELLKKRMVDSV
;
A
#
# COMPACT_ATOMS: atom_id res chain seq x y z
N MET A 1 1.44 12.33 7.85
CA MET A 1 0.59 11.35 7.12
C MET A 1 -0.41 10.61 8.03
N GLN A 2 -1.67 10.50 7.60
CA GLN A 2 -2.73 9.72 8.28
C GLN A 2 -3.31 8.68 7.31
N PRO A 3 -2.88 7.40 7.37
CA PRO A 3 -3.34 6.37 6.43
C PRO A 3 -4.76 5.86 6.77
N LYS A 4 -5.56 5.55 5.74
CA LYS A 4 -6.85 4.85 5.85
C LYS A 4 -6.67 3.36 6.17
N PHE A 5 -5.62 2.72 5.64
CA PHE A 5 -5.30 1.33 5.94
C PHE A 5 -4.15 1.23 6.96
N SER A 6 -4.33 0.42 8.00
CA SER A 6 -3.24 0.08 8.90
C SER A 6 -2.20 -0.79 8.21
N LYS A 7 -1.00 -0.87 8.78
CA LYS A 7 0.07 -1.76 8.30
C LYS A 7 -0.39 -3.22 8.27
N GLU A 8 -1.12 -3.66 9.29
CA GLU A 8 -1.69 -5.00 9.41
C GLU A 8 -2.74 -5.26 8.32
N GLN A 9 -3.55 -4.24 7.97
CA GLN A 9 -4.52 -4.33 6.89
C GLN A 9 -3.84 -4.47 5.52
N LEU A 10 -2.78 -3.69 5.25
CA LEU A 10 -1.98 -3.81 4.02
C LEU A 10 -1.30 -5.18 3.92
N MET A 11 -0.77 -5.70 5.04
CA MET A 11 -0.21 -7.06 5.10
C MET A 11 -1.27 -8.12 4.81
N ARG A 12 -2.46 -7.99 5.41
CA ARG A 12 -3.58 -8.92 5.18
C ARG A 12 -4.03 -8.96 3.73
N VAL A 13 -4.10 -7.82 3.04
CA VAL A 13 -4.42 -7.76 1.61
C VAL A 13 -3.33 -8.44 0.80
N ARG A 14 -2.05 -8.10 1.05
CA ARG A 14 -0.90 -8.70 0.38
C ARG A 14 -0.88 -10.23 0.52
N ASP A 15 -1.03 -10.77 1.72
CA ASP A 15 -0.88 -12.21 1.97
C ASP A 15 -1.97 -13.03 1.27
N GLN A 16 -3.22 -12.55 1.28
CA GLN A 16 -4.31 -13.18 0.53
C GLN A 16 -4.07 -13.10 -0.98
N ALA A 17 -3.71 -11.92 -1.48
CA ALA A 17 -3.45 -11.70 -2.89
C ALA A 17 -2.29 -12.57 -3.42
N LEU A 18 -1.21 -12.73 -2.65
CA LEU A 18 -0.10 -13.63 -3.00
C LEU A 18 -0.49 -15.12 -2.94
N MET A 19 -1.27 -15.53 -1.93
CA MET A 19 -1.74 -16.92 -1.79
C MET A 19 -2.50 -17.40 -3.02
N TYR A 20 -3.29 -16.50 -3.61
CA TYR A 20 -4.11 -16.84 -4.77
C TYR A 20 -3.50 -16.40 -6.09
N GLN A 21 -2.33 -15.74 -6.10
CA GLN A 21 -1.66 -15.14 -7.28
C GLN A 21 -2.39 -13.92 -7.89
N CYS A 22 -3.33 -13.30 -7.18
CA CYS A 22 -3.94 -12.03 -7.60
C CYS A 22 -2.94 -10.89 -7.36
N ALA A 23 -2.07 -10.62 -8.33
CA ALA A 23 -0.93 -9.72 -8.10
C ALA A 23 -1.34 -8.26 -7.83
N CYS A 24 -2.42 -7.76 -8.43
CA CYS A 24 -2.75 -6.34 -8.44
C CYS A 24 -2.90 -5.70 -7.04
N PRO A 25 -3.82 -6.15 -6.16
CA PRO A 25 -3.94 -5.58 -4.81
C PRO A 25 -2.71 -5.79 -3.94
N ALA A 26 -1.96 -6.89 -4.14
CA ALA A 26 -0.67 -7.11 -3.46
C ALA A 26 0.37 -6.06 -3.86
N GLN A 27 0.53 -5.76 -5.15
CA GLN A 27 1.51 -4.78 -5.64
C GLN A 27 1.24 -3.39 -5.07
N VAL A 28 -0.04 -2.95 -5.07
CA VAL A 28 -0.39 -1.64 -4.52
C VAL A 28 -0.17 -1.59 -3.00
N SER A 29 -0.48 -2.67 -2.28
CA SER A 29 -0.25 -2.78 -0.84
C SER A 29 1.25 -2.75 -0.47
N ILE A 30 2.10 -3.38 -1.28
CA ILE A 30 3.57 -3.34 -1.13
C ILE A 30 4.07 -1.91 -1.34
N LEU A 31 3.65 -1.25 -2.43
CA LEU A 31 4.03 0.12 -2.73
C LEU A 31 3.65 1.08 -1.59
N LEU A 32 2.44 0.95 -1.02
CA LEU A 32 2.02 1.77 0.13
C LEU A 32 2.94 1.58 1.34
N ALA A 33 3.34 0.34 1.64
CA ALA A 33 4.28 0.07 2.72
C ALA A 33 5.66 0.70 2.45
N GLU A 34 6.14 0.66 1.21
CA GLU A 34 7.41 1.28 0.81
C GLU A 34 7.36 2.81 0.87
N VAL A 35 6.26 3.44 0.42
CA VAL A 35 6.08 4.90 0.49
C VAL A 35 6.01 5.38 1.93
N MET A 36 5.29 4.66 2.80
CA MET A 36 5.26 4.96 4.24
C MET A 36 6.65 4.83 4.86
N SER A 37 7.36 3.72 4.58
CA SER A 37 8.72 3.52 5.10
C SER A 37 9.68 4.60 4.62
N LEU A 38 9.54 5.07 3.38
CA LEU A 38 10.34 6.16 2.85
C LEU A 38 10.02 7.47 3.59
N PHE A 39 8.74 7.81 3.77
CA PHE A 39 8.32 8.99 4.54
C PHE A 39 8.91 8.97 5.96
N GLU A 40 8.71 7.87 6.70
CA GLU A 40 9.22 7.71 8.07
C GLU A 40 10.74 7.82 8.13
N TYR A 41 11.46 7.26 7.14
CA TYR A 41 12.90 7.37 7.05
C TYR A 41 13.36 8.82 6.87
N GLN A 42 12.69 9.61 6.01
CA GLN A 42 13.06 11.01 5.82
C GLN A 42 12.79 11.84 7.09
N GLU A 43 11.65 11.63 7.75
CA GLU A 43 11.30 12.34 8.99
C GLU A 43 12.23 12.01 10.17
N ALA A 44 12.77 10.79 10.21
CA ALA A 44 13.68 10.33 11.25
C ALA A 44 15.16 10.60 10.93
N CYS A 45 15.49 11.16 9.77
CA CYS A 45 16.88 11.32 9.35
C CYS A 45 17.61 12.42 10.12
N LEU A 46 18.93 12.27 10.25
CA LEU A 46 19.80 13.29 10.87
C LEU A 46 20.23 14.31 9.83
N ASN A 47 19.74 15.55 9.96
CA ASN A 47 20.13 16.66 9.10
C ASN A 47 21.49 17.22 9.56
N GLN A 48 22.56 16.95 8.80
CA GLN A 48 23.90 17.45 9.12
C GLN A 48 24.16 18.83 8.50
N THR A 49 23.45 19.17 7.43
CA THR A 49 23.49 20.45 6.74
C THR A 49 22.09 20.96 6.39
N ASP A 50 21.99 22.26 6.05
CA ASP A 50 20.75 22.84 5.51
C ASP A 50 20.33 22.19 4.19
N THR A 51 21.29 21.73 3.39
CA THR A 51 21.01 21.01 2.14
C THR A 51 20.36 19.67 2.43
N ASP A 52 20.87 18.92 3.41
CA ASP A 52 20.29 17.63 3.80
C ASP A 52 18.84 17.83 4.27
N ALA A 53 18.61 18.81 5.15
CA ALA A 53 17.26 19.13 5.62
C ALA A 53 16.29 19.42 4.46
N ARG A 54 16.74 20.16 3.44
CA ARG A 54 15.93 20.45 2.25
C ARG A 54 15.68 19.22 1.38
N VAL A 55 16.66 18.33 1.24
CA VAL A 55 16.51 17.05 0.51
C VAL A 55 15.47 16.17 1.20
N HIS A 56 15.61 15.95 2.51
CA HIS A 56 14.70 15.12 3.29
C HIS A 56 13.27 15.69 3.29
N THR A 57 13.14 17.01 3.47
CA THR A 57 11.84 17.69 3.40
C THR A 57 11.18 17.51 2.03
N ALA A 58 11.93 17.66 0.94
CA ALA A 58 11.38 17.52 -0.42
C ALA A 58 10.85 16.10 -0.67
N ILE A 59 11.57 15.08 -0.22
CA ILE A 59 11.15 13.67 -0.37
C ILE A 59 9.94 13.38 0.53
N ALA A 60 9.95 13.80 1.80
CA ALA A 60 8.84 13.61 2.72
C ALA A 60 7.54 14.27 2.23
N GLN A 61 7.63 15.48 1.67
CA GLN A 61 6.49 16.16 1.07
C GLN A 61 5.97 15.41 -0.15
N ALA A 62 6.86 14.90 -1.01
CA ALA A 62 6.45 14.14 -2.19
C ALA A 62 5.76 12.82 -1.81
N THR A 63 6.27 12.09 -0.81
CA THR A 63 5.65 10.85 -0.34
C THR A 63 4.31 11.11 0.33
N GLU A 64 4.18 12.16 1.13
CA GLU A 64 2.90 12.54 1.75
C GLU A 64 1.83 12.92 0.72
N LEU A 65 2.21 13.57 -0.39
CA LEU A 65 1.29 13.87 -1.49
C LEU A 65 0.93 12.64 -2.33
N ALA A 66 1.87 11.71 -2.53
CA ALA A 66 1.68 10.54 -3.37
C ALA A 66 0.88 9.42 -2.67
N TYR A 67 1.08 9.24 -1.36
CA TYR A 67 0.44 8.18 -0.59
C TYR A 67 -1.09 8.10 -0.75
N PRO A 68 -1.88 9.19 -0.59
CA PRO A 68 -3.34 9.12 -0.72
C PRO A 68 -3.81 8.74 -2.12
N ILE A 69 -3.00 8.98 -3.16
CA ILE A 69 -3.31 8.59 -4.54
C ILE A 69 -3.27 7.06 -4.67
N PHE A 70 -2.20 6.42 -4.19
CA PHE A 70 -2.09 4.96 -4.20
C PHE A 70 -3.04 4.29 -3.21
N GLU A 71 -3.35 4.95 -2.10
CA GLU A 71 -4.30 4.44 -1.13
C GLU A 71 -5.74 4.42 -1.68
N GLN A 72 -6.10 5.45 -2.45
CA GLN A 72 -7.35 5.45 -3.20
C GLN A 72 -7.34 4.37 -4.29
N CYS A 73 -6.23 4.21 -5.02
CA CYS A 73 -6.09 3.14 -6.00
C CYS A 73 -6.31 1.75 -5.39
N LEU A 74 -5.75 1.48 -4.20
CA LEU A 74 -6.00 0.22 -3.50
C LEU A 74 -7.48 0.05 -3.16
N THR A 75 -8.12 1.10 -2.66
CA THR A 75 -9.56 1.10 -2.35
C THR A 75 -10.38 0.73 -3.59
N ASP A 76 -10.07 1.35 -4.73
CA ASP A 76 -10.79 1.14 -5.99
C ASP A 76 -10.56 -0.28 -6.52
N VAL A 77 -9.33 -0.81 -6.46
CA VAL A 77 -9.01 -2.20 -6.84
C VAL A 77 -9.77 -3.21 -5.99
N LEU A 78 -9.79 -3.02 -4.67
CA LEU A 78 -10.50 -3.91 -3.74
C LEU A 78 -12.01 -3.91 -4.02
N LEU A 79 -12.59 -2.74 -4.31
CA LEU A 79 -14.00 -2.61 -4.68
C LEU A 79 -14.31 -3.27 -6.04
N LEU A 80 -13.47 -3.05 -7.06
CA LEU A 80 -13.62 -3.65 -8.39
C LEU A 80 -13.55 -5.18 -8.35
N GLU A 81 -12.69 -5.70 -7.49
CA GLU A 81 -12.53 -7.14 -7.28
C GLU A 81 -13.59 -7.74 -6.35
N GLY A 82 -14.39 -6.91 -5.66
CA GLY A 82 -15.47 -7.35 -4.78
C GLY A 82 -15.00 -7.85 -3.42
N TRP A 83 -13.91 -7.30 -2.90
CA TRP A 83 -13.44 -7.59 -1.54
C TRP A 83 -14.41 -7.07 -0.49
N ASN A 84 -14.48 -7.77 0.64
CA ASN A 84 -15.19 -7.26 1.81
C ASN A 84 -14.36 -6.13 2.42
N MET A 85 -14.85 -4.89 2.40
CA MET A 85 -14.09 -3.72 2.87
C MET A 85 -14.01 -3.59 4.40
N GLU A 86 -14.85 -4.30 5.15
CA GLU A 86 -14.78 -4.34 6.62
C GLU A 86 -13.73 -5.35 7.08
N THR A 87 -13.69 -6.53 6.45
CA THR A 87 -12.80 -7.63 6.86
C THR A 87 -11.55 -7.76 5.98
N LEU A 88 -11.47 -7.02 4.88
CA LEU A 88 -10.48 -7.15 3.82
C LEU A 88 -10.32 -8.59 3.34
N GLU A 89 -11.42 -9.31 3.23
CA GLU A 89 -11.44 -10.69 2.76
C GLU A 89 -11.67 -10.75 1.25
N MET A 90 -10.82 -11.53 0.57
CA MET A 90 -10.91 -11.75 -0.87
C MET A 90 -12.11 -12.65 -1.20
N PRO A 91 -12.94 -12.32 -2.22
CA PRO A 91 -14.13 -13.08 -2.53
C PRO A 91 -13.81 -14.47 -3.11
N GLU A 92 -14.64 -15.46 -2.76
CA GLU A 92 -14.52 -16.85 -3.19
C GLU A 92 -14.49 -17.02 -4.73
N LEU A 93 -15.19 -16.15 -5.45
CA LEU A 93 -15.22 -16.16 -6.92
C LEU A 93 -13.83 -15.93 -7.53
N LEU A 94 -13.02 -15.06 -6.92
CA LEU A 94 -11.65 -14.83 -7.35
C LEU A 94 -10.75 -16.01 -6.99
N LYS A 95 -10.91 -16.60 -5.79
CA LYS A 95 -10.18 -17.83 -5.41
C LYS A 95 -10.37 -18.94 -6.43
N LYS A 96 -11.61 -19.18 -6.88
CA LYS A 96 -11.96 -20.23 -7.87
C LYS A 96 -11.36 -19.96 -9.25
N ARG A 97 -11.46 -18.73 -9.77
CA ARG A 97 -10.88 -18.36 -11.08
C ARG A 97 -9.40 -18.66 -11.19
N MET A 98 -8.66 -18.56 -10.08
CA MET A 98 -7.22 -18.78 -10.07
C MET A 98 -6.86 -20.26 -10.00
N VAL A 99 -7.63 -21.08 -9.28
CA VAL A 99 -7.49 -22.55 -9.32
C VAL A 99 -7.77 -23.10 -10.72
N ASP A 100 -8.77 -22.55 -11.42
CA ASP A 100 -9.15 -22.98 -12.78
C ASP A 100 -8.16 -22.54 -13.87
N SER A 101 -7.24 -21.62 -13.56
CA SER A 101 -6.25 -21.07 -14.51
C SER A 101 -4.87 -21.75 -14.42
N VAL A 102 -4.72 -22.80 -13.62
CA VAL A 102 -3.48 -23.60 -13.42
C VAL A 102 -3.50 -24.88 -14.24
#